data_AF-A0A411X1M8-F1
#
_entry.id   AF-A0A411X1M8-F1
#
_cell.length_a   1.000
_cell.length_b   1.000
_cell.length_c   1.000
_cell.angle_alpha   90.00
_cell.angle_beta   90.00
_cell.angle_gamma   90.00
#
_symmetry.space_group_name_H-M   'P 1'
#
loop_
_entity.id
_entity.type
_entity.pdbx_description
1 polymer ?
#
loop_
_entity_poly.entity_id
_entity_poly.type
_entity_poly.pdbx_seq_one_letter_code
_entity_poly.pdbx_strand_id
1 'polypeptide(L)'
;MEDMDNCDTEMVVAVLEALREEMAADLDDMERRIRGMPEASQIDPPPGGELDELRTARVALHSGLASIREVLGWIEWITEKDPEGETAVAAQPLPTVLGYPIH
;
A
#
# COMPACT_ATOMS: atom_id res chain seq x y z
N MET A 1 -10.38 -31.44 -4.07
CA MET A 1 -11.06 -30.12 -4.05
C MET A 1 -10.14 -29.21 -3.27
N GLU A 2 -8.95 -28.96 -3.84
CA GLU A 2 -7.78 -28.31 -3.21
C GLU A 2 -7.16 -27.29 -4.19
N ASP A 3 -7.31 -27.49 -5.51
CA ASP A 3 -6.84 -26.55 -6.54
C ASP A 3 -7.50 -25.16 -6.56
N MET A 4 -8.55 -24.93 -5.76
CA MET A 4 -9.33 -23.68 -5.83
C MET A 4 -8.78 -22.58 -4.91
N ASP A 5 -8.13 -22.93 -3.80
CA ASP A 5 -7.67 -21.96 -2.78
C ASP A 5 -6.29 -21.36 -3.13
N ASN A 6 -5.42 -22.13 -3.80
CA ASN A 6 -4.14 -21.64 -4.31
C ASN A 6 -4.31 -20.61 -5.44
N CYS A 7 -5.34 -20.79 -6.27
CA CYS A 7 -5.66 -19.88 -7.38
C CYS A 7 -6.09 -18.49 -6.87
N ASP A 8 -6.75 -18.46 -5.70
CA ASP A 8 -7.22 -17.21 -5.09
C ASP A 8 -6.08 -16.40 -4.47
N THR A 9 -5.08 -17.05 -3.85
CA THR A 9 -3.95 -16.35 -3.22
C THR A 9 -3.01 -15.71 -4.25
N GLU A 10 -2.66 -16.42 -5.32
CA GLU A 10 -1.84 -15.86 -6.41
C GLU A 10 -2.53 -14.67 -7.09
N MET A 11 -3.85 -14.76 -7.28
CA MET A 11 -4.64 -13.65 -7.81
C MET A 11 -4.64 -12.44 -6.87
N VAL A 12 -4.79 -12.64 -5.56
CA VAL A 12 -4.71 -11.57 -4.57
C VAL A 12 -3.34 -10.89 -4.60
N VAL A 13 -2.25 -11.67 -4.64
CA VAL A 13 -0.88 -11.12 -4.75
C VAL A 13 -0.75 -10.28 -6.02
N ALA A 14 -1.15 -10.81 -7.17
CA ALA A 14 -1.06 -10.10 -8.44
C ALA A 14 -1.86 -8.77 -8.44
N VAL A 15 -3.06 -8.79 -7.85
CA VAL A 15 -3.89 -7.58 -7.72
C VAL A 15 -3.25 -6.55 -6.78
N LEU A 16 -2.68 -6.99 -5.65
CA LEU A 16 -2.01 -6.11 -4.69
C LEU A 16 -0.72 -5.52 -5.28
N GLU A 17 0.04 -6.29 -6.05
CA GLU A 17 1.23 -5.81 -6.75
C GLU A 17 0.87 -4.79 -7.84
N ALA A 18 -0.16 -5.06 -8.64
CA ALA A 18 -0.65 -4.11 -9.64
C ALA A 18 -1.14 -2.81 -8.98
N LEU A 19 -1.90 -2.90 -7.88
CA LEU A 19 -2.35 -1.73 -7.14
C LEU A 19 -1.18 -0.93 -6.57
N ARG A 20 -0.15 -1.61 -6.04
CA ARG A 20 1.09 -0.97 -5.54
C ARG A 20 1.78 -0.17 -6.64
N GLU A 21 1.87 -0.72 -7.84
CA GLU A 21 2.50 -0.06 -8.99
C GLU A 21 1.74 1.20 -9.41
N GLU A 22 0.42 1.11 -9.56
CA GLU A 22 -0.43 2.27 -9.89
C GLU A 22 -0.34 3.36 -8.82
N MET A 23 -0.42 3.00 -7.53
CA MET A 23 -0.30 3.96 -6.43
C MET A 23 1.10 4.61 -6.37
N ALA A 24 2.15 3.89 -6.74
CA ALA A 24 3.50 4.45 -6.83
C ALA A 24 3.62 5.45 -8.00
N ALA A 25 3.00 5.14 -9.14
CA ALA A 25 2.95 6.04 -10.28
C ALA A 25 2.17 7.34 -9.95
N ASP A 26 1.04 7.22 -9.26
CA ASP A 26 0.25 8.34 -8.76
C ASP A 26 1.04 9.20 -7.78
N LEU A 27 1.80 8.57 -6.88
CA LEU A 27 2.67 9.27 -5.94
C LEU A 27 3.77 10.05 -6.67
N ASP A 28 4.44 9.44 -7.65
CA ASP A 28 5.46 10.11 -8.45
C ASP A 28 4.89 11.31 -9.23
N ASP A 29 3.69 11.19 -9.77
CA ASP A 29 3.00 12.30 -10.44
C ASP A 29 2.67 13.43 -9.47
N MET A 30 2.17 13.09 -8.30
CA MET A 30 1.87 14.03 -7.24
C MET A 30 3.12 14.77 -6.75
N GLU A 31 4.25 14.07 -6.57
CA GLU A 31 5.52 14.68 -6.20
C GLU A 31 6.02 15.66 -7.27
N ARG A 32 5.84 15.32 -8.55
CA ARG A 32 6.13 16.22 -9.68
C ARG A 32 5.26 17.48 -9.64
N ARG A 33 3.96 17.33 -9.37
CA ARG A 33 3.03 18.47 -9.23
C ARG A 33 3.40 19.38 -8.07
N ILE A 34 3.67 18.82 -6.89
CA ILE A 34 4.11 19.59 -5.70
C ILE A 34 5.40 20.36 -6.00
N ARG A 35 6.38 19.72 -6.64
CA ARG A 35 7.67 20.36 -6.99
C ARG A 35 7.50 21.46 -8.03
N GLY A 36 6.53 21.33 -8.93
CA GLY A 36 6.22 22.32 -9.96
C GLY A 36 5.46 23.55 -9.47
N MET A 37 4.97 23.56 -8.22
CA MET A 37 4.23 24.70 -7.68
C MET A 37 5.14 25.92 -7.47
N PRO A 38 4.62 27.16 -7.70
CA PRO A 38 5.37 28.38 -7.45
C PRO A 38 5.90 28.43 -6.01
N GLU A 39 7.13 28.91 -5.81
CA GLU A 39 7.74 29.02 -4.47
C GLU A 39 6.87 29.83 -3.49
N ALA A 40 6.22 30.88 -3.98
CA ALA A 40 5.28 31.68 -3.19
C ALA A 40 4.12 30.85 -2.61
N SER A 41 3.61 29.88 -3.36
CA SER A 41 2.56 28.96 -2.93
C SER A 41 3.08 27.90 -1.95
N GLN A 42 4.39 27.65 -1.90
CA GLN A 42 5.00 26.69 -0.98
C GLN A 42 5.35 27.29 0.38
N ILE A 43 5.74 28.57 0.42
CA ILE A 43 6.19 29.28 1.64
C ILE A 43 5.00 29.66 2.53
N ASP A 44 3.91 30.15 1.94
CA ASP A 44 2.71 30.56 2.67
C ASP A 44 1.44 30.06 1.95
N PRO A 45 1.18 28.73 1.98
CA PRO A 45 0.01 28.17 1.32
C PRO A 45 -1.28 28.60 2.04
N PRO A 46 -2.33 28.99 1.30
CA PRO A 46 -3.64 29.19 1.89
C PRO A 46 -4.13 27.87 2.52
N PRO A 47 -4.73 27.89 3.73
CA PRO A 47 -5.27 26.70 4.36
C PRO A 47 -6.39 26.10 3.50
N GLY A 48 -6.39 24.78 3.33
CA GLY A 48 -7.31 24.08 2.42
C GLY A 48 -7.11 24.40 0.94
N GLY A 49 -5.95 24.96 0.56
CA GLY A 49 -5.58 25.14 -0.83
C GLY A 49 -5.01 23.87 -1.47
N GLU A 50 -4.76 23.92 -2.78
CA GLU A 50 -4.28 22.77 -3.57
C GLU A 50 -3.02 22.10 -2.96
N LEU A 51 -2.09 22.88 -2.39
CA LEU A 51 -0.90 22.30 -1.76
C LEU A 51 -1.21 21.47 -0.51
N ASP A 52 -2.23 21.85 0.26
CA ASP A 52 -2.66 21.11 1.45
C ASP A 52 -3.39 19.82 1.07
N GLU A 53 -4.23 19.88 0.04
CA GLU A 53 -4.87 18.70 -0.56
C GLU A 53 -3.83 17.72 -1.11
N LEU A 54 -2.83 18.21 -1.85
CA LEU A 54 -1.74 17.39 -2.38
C LEU A 54 -0.89 16.78 -1.26
N ARG A 55 -0.60 17.52 -0.18
CA ARG A 55 0.12 16.97 0.98
C ARG A 55 -0.68 15.88 1.70
N THR A 56 -1.98 16.09 1.85
CA THR A 56 -2.89 15.11 2.46
C THR A 56 -2.96 13.85 1.62
N ALA A 57 -3.14 13.99 0.30
CA ALA A 57 -3.17 12.87 -0.62
C ALA A 57 -1.82 12.13 -0.67
N ARG A 58 -0.69 12.85 -0.56
CA ARG A 58 0.65 12.24 -0.49
C ARG A 58 0.80 11.36 0.75
N VAL A 59 0.36 11.83 1.91
CA VAL A 59 0.37 11.03 3.14
C VAL A 59 -0.50 9.79 2.97
N ALA A 60 -1.71 9.94 2.44
CA ALA A 60 -2.61 8.81 2.21
C ALA A 60 -2.01 7.76 1.27
N LEU A 61 -1.36 8.19 0.18
CA LEU A 61 -0.68 7.28 -0.77
C LEU A 61 0.48 6.53 -0.11
N HIS A 62 1.34 7.22 0.65
CA HIS A 62 2.42 6.55 1.38
C HIS A 62 1.88 5.54 2.40
N SER A 63 0.86 5.90 3.17
CA SER A 63 0.24 5.00 4.13
C SER A 63 -0.37 3.77 3.43
N GLY A 64 -1.09 3.95 2.32
CA GLY A 64 -1.66 2.83 1.57
C GLY A 64 -0.58 1.93 0.96
N LEU A 65 0.50 2.49 0.41
CA LEU A 65 1.65 1.72 -0.08
C LEU A 65 2.33 0.91 1.03
N ALA A 66 2.43 1.46 2.25
CA ALA A 66 2.94 0.74 3.41
C ALA A 66 2.02 -0.43 3.78
N SER A 67 0.71 -0.21 3.83
CA SER A 67 -0.26 -1.27 4.14
C SER A 67 -0.25 -2.40 3.10
N ILE A 68 -0.12 -2.10 1.80
CA ILE A 68 0.00 -3.15 0.77
C ILE A 68 1.26 -3.98 0.98
N ARG A 69 2.40 -3.35 1.31
CA ARG A 69 3.64 -4.08 1.62
C ARG A 69 3.50 -4.98 2.83
N GLU A 70 2.80 -4.54 3.86
CA GLU A 70 2.53 -5.34 5.06
C GLU A 70 1.69 -6.57 4.72
N VAL A 71 0.63 -6.41 3.92
CA VAL A 71 -0.22 -7.54 3.50
C VAL A 71 0.56 -8.53 2.64
N LEU A 72 1.34 -8.05 1.66
CA LEU A 72 2.16 -8.92 0.81
C LEU A 72 3.18 -9.72 1.65
N GLY A 73 3.91 -9.06 2.55
CA GLY A 73 4.86 -9.74 3.42
C GLY A 73 4.20 -10.73 4.39
N TRP A 74 2.96 -10.47 4.79
CA TRP A 74 2.19 -11.42 5.59
C TRP A 74 1.74 -12.65 4.79
N ILE A 75 1.28 -12.48 3.54
CA ILE A 75 0.95 -13.60 2.64
C ILE A 75 2.20 -14.46 2.44
N GLU A 76 3.33 -13.85 2.10
CA GLU A 76 4.62 -14.55 1.94
C GLU A 76 4.99 -15.35 3.20
N TRP A 77 4.83 -14.75 4.38
CA TRP A 77 5.12 -15.41 5.65
C TRP A 77 4.20 -16.60 5.94
N ILE A 78 2.89 -16.50 5.67
CA ILE A 78 1.97 -17.64 5.83
C ILE A 78 2.34 -18.76 4.86
N THR A 79 2.56 -18.44 3.59
CA THR A 79 2.90 -19.44 2.56
C THR A 79 4.22 -20.15 2.88
N GLU A 80 5.19 -19.47 3.51
CA GLU A 80 6.43 -20.13 3.99
C GLU A 80 6.17 -21.09 5.18
N LYS A 81 5.23 -20.74 6.07
CA LYS A 81 4.94 -21.52 7.29
C LYS A 81 3.98 -22.68 7.07
N ASP A 82 3.11 -22.60 6.08
CA ASP A 82 2.16 -23.63 5.69
C ASP A 82 2.19 -23.85 4.16
N PRO A 83 3.25 -24.51 3.65
CA PRO A 83 3.41 -24.73 2.22
C PRO A 83 2.42 -25.75 1.66
N GLU A 84 1.77 -26.56 2.51
CA GLU A 84 0.74 -27.53 2.10
C GLU A 84 -0.67 -26.90 2.03
N GLY A 85 -0.83 -25.66 2.51
CA GLY A 85 -2.06 -24.90 2.37
C GLY A 85 -3.21 -25.44 3.21
N GLU A 86 -2.92 -26.09 4.35
CA GLU A 86 -3.96 -26.58 5.25
C GLU A 86 -4.78 -25.43 5.89
N THR A 87 -4.21 -24.23 5.88
CA THR A 87 -4.79 -23.03 6.49
C THR A 87 -5.10 -21.97 5.43
N ALA A 88 -6.39 -21.68 5.23
CA ALA A 88 -6.83 -20.61 4.35
C ALA A 88 -6.27 -19.24 4.80
N VAL A 89 -5.50 -18.58 3.93
CA VAL A 89 -4.90 -17.26 4.17
C VAL A 89 -5.97 -16.25 4.59
N ALA A 90 -7.13 -16.24 3.90
CA ALA A 90 -8.24 -15.34 4.19
C ALA A 90 -8.86 -15.49 5.59
N ALA A 91 -8.62 -16.61 6.27
CA ALA A 91 -9.13 -16.88 7.62
C ALA A 91 -8.15 -16.48 8.73
N GLN A 92 -6.90 -16.15 8.39
CA GLN A 92 -5.90 -15.76 9.38
C GLN A 92 -5.92 -14.24 9.65
N PRO A 93 -5.81 -13.82 10.91
CA PRO A 93 -5.70 -12.40 11.22
C PRO A 93 -4.34 -11.86 10.77
N LEU A 94 -4.33 -10.63 10.26
CA LEU A 94 -3.08 -9.89 10.09
C LEU A 94 -2.36 -9.79 11.43
N PRO A 95 -1.03 -9.95 11.48
CA PRO A 95 -0.24 -9.78 12.68
C PRO A 95 -0.49 -8.39 13.23
N THR A 96 -1.06 -8.32 14.42
CA THR A 96 -1.37 -7.06 15.11
C THR A 96 -0.11 -6.37 15.65
N VAL A 97 1.05 -7.03 15.56
CA VAL A 97 2.34 -6.50 15.95
C VAL A 97 3.12 -6.20 14.68
N LEU A 98 2.98 -4.96 14.19
CA LEU A 98 3.90 -4.40 13.22
C LEU A 98 5.26 -4.28 13.91
N GLY A 99 6.25 -5.06 13.44
CA GLY A 99 7.65 -4.95 13.87
C GLY A 99 8.28 -3.59 13.53
N TYR A 100 7.54 -2.72 12.82
CA TYR A 100 7.96 -1.37 12.48
C TYR A 100 6.82 -0.38 12.73
N PRO A 101 7.08 0.73 13.45
CA PRO A 101 6.07 1.75 13.70
C PRO A 101 5.69 2.45 12.39
N ILE A 102 4.38 2.59 12.17
CA ILE A 102 3.81 3.50 11.17
C ILE A 102 4.01 4.91 11.75
N HIS A 103 5.07 5.59 11.31
CA HIS A 103 5.32 7.01 11.54
C HIS A 103 4.80 7.83 10.37
#